data_AF-A0A167H496-F1
#
_entry.id   AF-A0A167H496-F1
#
_cell.length_a   1.000
_cell.length_b   1.000
_cell.length_c   1.000
_cell.angle_alpha   90.00
_cell.angle_beta   90.00
_cell.angle_gamma   90.00
#
_symmetry.space_group_name_H-M   'P 1'
#
loop_
_entity.id
_entity.type
_entity.pdbx_description
1 polymer ?
#
loop_
_entity_poly.entity_id
_entity_poly.type
_entity_poly.pdbx_seq_one_letter_code
_entity_poly.pdbx_strand_id
1 'polypeptide(L)'
;MPVLMQHQKAKHFKCNHCPRRLNTAGGLAVHVQQVHKLEPDRIENALPGRDGYDVEIFGMEGIPAPDLADYKRRKEAELGLAPGSTSMPAAAKRPKIDKRVLTQAELAQMLVNHKALMSGGE
;
A
#
# COMPACT_ATOMS: atom_id res chain seq x y z
N MET A 1 2.15 13.82 8.47
CA MET A 1 1.50 12.49 8.64
C MET A 1 1.21 11.92 7.26
N PRO A 2 1.44 10.62 7.01
CA PRO A 2 1.11 10.00 5.72
C PRO A 2 -0.37 10.16 5.40
N VAL A 3 -0.72 10.36 4.12
CA VAL A 3 -2.11 10.52 3.65
C VAL A 3 -3.01 9.36 4.10
N LEU A 4 -2.47 8.14 4.10
CA LEU A 4 -3.17 6.94 4.59
C LEU A 4 -3.64 7.09 6.04
N MET A 5 -2.79 7.64 6.91
CA MET A 5 -3.12 7.81 8.33
C MET A 5 -4.21 8.85 8.53
N GLN A 6 -4.15 9.95 7.76
CA GLN A 6 -5.20 10.96 7.75
C GLN A 6 -6.54 10.36 7.31
N HIS A 7 -6.52 9.52 6.27
CA HIS A 7 -7.68 8.80 5.77
C HIS A 7 -8.26 7.86 6.85
N GLN A 8 -7.42 7.03 7.47
CA GLN A 8 -7.84 6.10 8.53
C GLN A 8 -8.56 6.84 9.67
N LYS A 9 -7.98 7.95 10.15
CA LYS A 9 -8.60 8.81 11.17
C LYS A 9 -9.93 9.40 10.73
N ALA A 10 -10.05 9.82 9.48
CA ALA A 10 -11.22 10.54 8.99
C ALA A 10 -12.38 9.61 8.62
N LYS A 11 -12.08 8.38 8.18
CA LYS A 11 -13.07 7.44 7.64
C LYS A 11 -13.38 6.26 8.56
N HIS A 12 -12.40 5.76 9.31
CA HIS A 12 -12.53 4.54 10.11
C HIS A 12 -12.55 4.84 11.60
N PHE A 13 -11.67 5.73 12.07
CA PHE A 13 -11.51 6.00 13.50
C PHE A 13 -12.23 7.27 13.97
N LYS A 14 -13.43 7.50 13.46
CA LYS A 14 -14.32 8.61 13.85
C LYS A 14 -15.39 8.09 14.80
N CYS A 15 -15.64 8.80 15.89
CA CYS A 15 -16.78 8.50 16.76
C CYS A 15 -18.11 8.91 16.10
N ASN A 16 -19.14 8.08 16.28
CA ASN A 16 -20.48 8.33 15.73
C ASN A 16 -21.32 9.26 16.61
N HIS A 17 -20.90 9.48 17.86
CA HIS A 17 -21.64 10.26 18.84
C HIS A 17 -21.02 11.62 19.13
N CYS A 18 -19.80 11.88 18.66
CA CYS A 18 -19.13 13.17 18.86
C CYS A 18 -18.12 13.45 17.72
N PRO A 19 -17.61 14.69 17.58
CA PRO A 19 -16.68 15.02 16.50
C PRO A 19 -15.25 14.46 16.70
N ARG A 20 -15.02 13.64 17.76
CA ARG A 20 -13.71 13.10 18.09
C ARG A 20 -13.26 12.08 17.05
N ARG A 21 -11.98 12.17 16.67
CA ARG A 21 -11.28 11.22 15.81
C ARG A 21 -10.08 10.67 16.56
N LEU A 22 -9.90 9.36 16.50
CA LEU A 22 -8.88 8.61 17.23
C LEU A 22 -7.84 8.07 16.23
N ASN A 23 -6.74 7.52 16.75
CA ASN A 23 -5.64 7.03 15.92
C ASN A 23 -5.75 5.53 15.59
N THR A 24 -6.50 4.77 16.40
CA THR A 24 -6.60 3.31 16.34
C THR A 24 -8.03 2.84 16.62
N ALA A 25 -8.32 1.60 16.22
CA ALA A 25 -9.59 0.93 16.48
C ALA A 25 -9.85 0.76 17.99
N GLY A 26 -8.89 0.23 18.74
CA GLY A 26 -9.00 0.07 20.20
C GLY A 26 -9.28 1.39 20.92
N GLY A 27 -8.61 2.47 20.51
CA GLY A 27 -8.86 3.80 21.05
C GLY A 27 -10.28 4.31 20.80
N LEU A 28 -10.88 3.97 19.64
CA LEU A 28 -12.27 4.30 19.35
C LEU A 28 -13.24 3.47 20.21
N ALA A 29 -13.02 2.17 20.36
CA ALA A 29 -13.85 1.30 21.20
C ALA A 29 -13.88 1.78 22.67
N VAL A 30 -12.70 2.02 23.24
CA VAL A 30 -12.56 2.52 24.61
C VAL A 30 -13.19 3.90 24.75
N HIS A 31 -13.04 4.77 23.76
CA HIS A 31 -13.67 6.10 23.76
C HIS A 31 -15.20 5.99 23.82
N VAL A 32 -15.81 5.13 23.00
CA VAL A 32 -17.26 4.92 23.00
C VAL A 32 -17.74 4.40 24.36
N GLN A 33 -17.06 3.41 24.93
CA GLN A 33 -17.40 2.86 26.24
C GLN A 33 -17.22 3.87 27.38
N GLN A 34 -16.12 4.63 27.38
CA GLN A 34 -15.79 5.50 28.50
C GLN A 34 -16.50 6.86 28.46
N VAL A 35 -16.65 7.45 27.27
CA VAL A 35 -17.23 8.79 27.11
C VAL A 35 -18.74 8.71 26.88
N HIS A 36 -19.18 7.77 26.06
CA HIS A 36 -20.58 7.64 25.68
C HIS A 36 -21.33 6.57 26.49
N LYS A 37 -20.62 5.71 27.25
CA LYS A 37 -21.21 4.61 28.03
C LYS A 37 -22.06 3.66 27.17
N LEU A 38 -21.65 3.50 25.91
CA LEU A 38 -22.28 2.60 24.94
C LEU A 38 -21.34 1.46 24.63
N GLU A 39 -21.90 0.33 24.20
CA GLU A 39 -21.10 -0.73 23.61
C GLU A 39 -20.65 -0.35 22.20
N PRO A 40 -19.37 -0.56 21.86
CA PRO A 40 -18.86 -0.25 20.54
C PRO A 40 -19.37 -1.30 19.55
N ASP A 41 -19.99 -0.84 18.47
CA ASP A 41 -20.63 -1.73 17.47
C ASP A 41 -19.62 -2.18 16.40
N ARG A 42 -19.67 -1.59 15.21
CA ARG A 42 -18.77 -1.90 14.09
C ARG A 42 -18.12 -0.63 13.57
N ILE A 43 -16.91 -0.77 13.06
CA ILE A 43 -16.20 0.32 12.40
C ILE A 43 -16.90 0.66 11.08
N GLU A 44 -17.33 1.91 10.94
CA GLU A 44 -17.93 2.39 9.68
C GLU A 44 -16.92 2.38 8.53
N ASN A 45 -17.41 2.14 7.31
CA ASN A 45 -16.59 2.10 6.09
C ASN A 45 -15.49 1.01 6.07
N ALA A 46 -15.58 0.02 6.96
CA ALA A 46 -14.76 -1.17 6.94
C ALA A 46 -15.41 -2.27 6.08
N LEU A 47 -14.57 -3.16 5.54
CA LEU A 47 -15.04 -4.34 4.80
C LEU A 47 -15.65 -5.35 5.77
N PRO A 48 -16.63 -6.16 5.32
CA PRO A 48 -17.17 -7.25 6.14
C PRO A 48 -16.05 -8.19 6.62
N GLY A 49 -16.00 -8.47 7.92
CA GLY A 49 -14.97 -9.32 8.53
C GLY A 49 -13.66 -8.58 8.85
N ARG A 50 -13.62 -7.26 8.66
CA ARG A 50 -12.51 -6.36 9.06
C ARG A 50 -13.01 -5.14 9.84
N ASP A 51 -14.22 -5.20 10.34
CA ASP A 51 -14.97 -4.13 10.99
C ASP A 51 -14.97 -4.22 12.52
N GLY A 52 -14.23 -5.19 13.09
CA GLY A 52 -14.00 -5.33 14.52
C GLY A 52 -12.92 -4.41 15.08
N TYR A 53 -12.79 -4.39 16.40
CA TYR A 53 -11.85 -3.53 17.13
C TYR A 53 -10.56 -4.22 17.59
N ASP A 54 -10.47 -5.54 17.41
CA ASP A 54 -9.38 -6.37 17.96
C ASP A 54 -8.05 -6.19 17.21
N VAL A 55 -8.09 -5.73 15.95
CA VAL A 55 -6.90 -5.55 15.13
C VAL A 55 -6.45 -4.09 15.19
N GLU A 56 -5.32 -3.85 15.86
CA GLU A 56 -4.72 -2.53 15.93
C GLU A 56 -3.90 -2.22 14.68
N ILE A 57 -4.45 -1.36 13.81
CA ILE A 57 -3.79 -0.91 12.58
C ILE A 57 -3.38 0.56 12.70
N PHE A 58 -2.10 0.84 12.44
CA PHE A 58 -1.55 2.18 12.38
C PHE A 58 -0.80 2.37 11.05
N GLY A 59 -1.46 2.99 10.07
CA GLY A 59 -0.90 3.12 8.73
C GLY A 59 -0.83 1.75 8.06
N MET A 60 0.38 1.25 7.81
CA MET A 60 0.62 -0.11 7.29
C MET A 60 1.07 -1.08 8.39
N GLU A 61 1.32 -0.59 9.60
CA GLU A 61 1.72 -1.40 10.74
C GLU A 61 0.48 -2.05 11.38
N GLY A 62 0.61 -3.32 11.80
CA GLY A 62 -0.48 -4.08 12.40
C GLY A 62 -1.45 -4.76 11.43
N ILE A 63 -1.20 -4.67 10.11
CA ILE A 63 -1.97 -5.44 9.13
C ILE A 63 -1.59 -6.93 9.23
N PRO A 64 -2.56 -7.86 9.35
CA PRO A 64 -2.26 -9.29 9.41
C PRO A 64 -1.43 -9.77 8.23
N ALA A 65 -0.44 -10.63 8.50
CA ALA A 65 0.41 -11.24 7.47
C ALA A 65 -0.33 -11.87 6.28
N PRO A 66 -1.42 -12.65 6.45
CA PRO A 66 -2.14 -13.21 5.31
C PRO A 66 -2.74 -12.13 4.41
N ASP A 67 -3.21 -11.02 5.00
CA ASP A 67 -3.84 -9.93 4.26
C ASP A 67 -2.82 -9.11 3.47
N LEU A 68 -1.65 -8.89 4.05
CA LEU A 68 -0.53 -8.27 3.35
C LEU A 68 -0.07 -9.13 2.16
N ALA A 69 -0.02 -10.45 2.33
CA ALA A 69 0.34 -11.37 1.25
C ALA A 69 -0.71 -11.36 0.13
N ASP A 70 -1.99 -11.41 0.48
CA ASP A 70 -3.10 -11.30 -0.46
C ASP A 70 -3.11 -9.98 -1.22
N TYR A 71 -2.87 -8.86 -0.54
CA TYR A 71 -2.77 -7.54 -1.16
C TYR A 71 -1.62 -7.49 -2.17
N LYS A 72 -0.44 -8.01 -1.80
CA LYS A 72 0.72 -8.08 -2.71
C LYS A 72 0.41 -8.94 -3.93
N ARG A 73 -0.18 -10.13 -3.75
CA ARG A 73 -0.56 -11.03 -4.85
C ARG A 73 -1.53 -10.36 -5.83
N ARG A 74 -2.56 -9.68 -5.31
CA ARG A 74 -3.53 -8.97 -6.16
C ARG A 74 -2.87 -7.84 -6.95
N LYS A 75 -2.00 -7.07 -6.29
CA LYS A 75 -1.31 -5.94 -6.91
C LYS A 75 -0.30 -6.38 -7.97
N GLU A 76 0.40 -7.49 -7.73
CA GLU A 76 1.28 -8.11 -8.73
C GLU A 76 0.51 -8.54 -9.98
N ALA A 77 -0.63 -9.20 -9.79
CA ALA A 77 -1.50 -9.61 -10.89
C ALA A 77 -2.06 -8.41 -11.68
N GLU A 78 -2.50 -7.35 -11.01
CA GLU A 78 -3.01 -6.12 -11.64
C GLU A 78 -1.95 -5.44 -12.51
N LEU A 79 -0.70 -5.42 -12.05
CA LEU A 79 0.41 -4.81 -12.77
C LEU A 79 1.03 -5.76 -13.82
N GLY A 80 0.58 -7.01 -13.91
CA GLY A 80 1.13 -8.03 -14.81
C GLY A 80 2.54 -8.51 -14.42
N LEU A 81 2.93 -8.36 -13.14
CA LEU A 81 4.22 -8.84 -12.64
C LEU A 81 4.12 -10.32 -12.23
N ALA A 82 5.21 -11.05 -12.40
CA ALA A 82 5.32 -12.43 -11.94
C ALA A 82 5.13 -12.51 -10.40
N PRO A 83 4.50 -13.59 -9.89
CA PRO A 83 4.26 -13.76 -8.46
C PRO A 83 5.59 -13.75 -7.69
N GLY A 84 5.68 -12.92 -6.65
CA GLY A 84 6.89 -12.76 -5.83
C GLY A 84 7.87 -11.69 -6.31
N SER A 85 7.57 -11.01 -7.43
CA SER A 85 8.37 -9.89 -7.94
C SER A 85 8.48 -8.72 -6.95
N THR A 86 7.49 -8.51 -6.09
CA THR A 86 7.46 -7.42 -5.09
C THR A 86 7.98 -7.83 -3.71
N SER A 87 8.21 -9.14 -3.49
CA SER A 87 8.82 -9.66 -2.26
C SER A 87 10.34 -9.61 -2.23
N MET A 88 10.98 -9.30 -3.37
CA MET A 88 12.42 -9.04 -3.36
C MET A 88 12.68 -7.73 -2.60
N PRO A 89 13.62 -7.70 -1.64
CA PRO A 89 14.07 -6.43 -1.07
C PRO A 89 14.51 -5.55 -2.24
N ALA A 90 14.40 -4.22 -2.09
CA ALA A 90 14.84 -3.21 -3.05
C ALA A 90 16.38 -3.22 -3.34
N ALA A 91 17.01 -4.38 -3.26
CA ALA A 91 18.40 -4.68 -3.58
C ALA A 91 18.64 -4.91 -5.07
N ALA A 92 17.60 -5.13 -5.89
CA ALA A 92 17.69 -4.83 -7.31
C ALA A 92 17.63 -3.30 -7.45
N LYS A 93 18.73 -2.63 -7.08
CA LYS A 93 18.97 -1.21 -7.37
C LYS A 93 18.58 -1.05 -8.83
N ARG A 94 17.53 -0.26 -9.11
CA ARG A 94 17.27 0.21 -10.47
C ARG A 94 18.63 0.59 -11.04
N PRO A 95 19.05 0.03 -12.19
CA PRO A 95 20.37 0.31 -12.73
C PRO A 95 20.51 1.83 -12.75
N LYS A 96 21.59 2.36 -12.15
CA LYS A 96 21.84 3.81 -12.17
C LYS A 96 21.94 4.19 -13.63
N ILE A 97 20.91 4.83 -14.15
CA ILE A 97 20.92 5.38 -15.50
C ILE A 97 21.85 6.58 -15.42
N ASP A 98 23.04 6.42 -15.98
CA ASP A 98 23.99 7.50 -16.13
C ASP A 98 23.40 8.52 -17.12
N LYS A 99 23.16 9.75 -16.64
CA LYS A 99 22.54 10.83 -17.43
C LYS A 99 23.57 11.65 -18.21
N ARG A 100 24.76 11.10 -18.47
CA ARG A 100 25.77 11.73 -19.31
C ARG A 100 25.29 11.82 -20.76
N VAL A 101 25.72 12.88 -21.44
CA VAL A 101 25.56 13.02 -22.89
C VAL A 101 26.39 11.94 -23.57
N LEU A 102 25.70 11.02 -24.25
CA LEU A 102 26.32 9.97 -25.05
C LEU A 102 27.01 10.56 -26.28
N THR A 103 28.16 10.00 -26.65
CA THR A 103 28.81 10.35 -27.92
C THR A 103 28.00 9.80 -29.10
N GLN A 104 28.22 10.38 -30.29
CA GLN A 104 27.47 9.98 -31.49
C GLN A 104 27.65 8.50 -31.86
N ALA A 105 28.85 7.94 -31.61
CA ALA A 105 29.13 6.52 -31.86
C ALA A 105 28.39 5.61 -30.86
N GLU A 106 28.38 5.95 -29.57
CA GLU A 106 27.66 5.19 -28.54
C GLU A 106 26.15 5.18 -28.80
N LEU A 107 25.58 6.34 -29.19
CA LEU A 107 24.17 6.46 -29.53
C LEU A 107 23.80 5.61 -30.75
N ALA A 108 24.65 5.59 -31.80
CA ALA A 108 24.43 4.77 -32.97
C ALA A 108 24.42 3.27 -32.62
N GLN A 109 25.36 2.83 -31.76
CA GLN A 109 25.44 1.43 -31.31
C GLN A 109 24.19 1.01 -30.53
N MET A 110 23.68 1.87 -29.65
CA MET A 110 22.44 1.63 -28.92
C MET A 110 21.23 1.51 -29.86
N LEU A 111 21.15 2.33 -30.91
CA LEU A 111 20.09 2.25 -31.91
C LEU A 111 20.14 0.96 -32.73
N VAL A 112 21.33 0.47 -33.10
CA VAL A 112 21.50 -0.82 -33.80
C VAL A 112 21.02 -1.97 -32.90
N ASN A 113 21.46 -1.99 -31.64
CA ASN A 113 21.05 -3.02 -30.69
C ASN A 113 19.52 -3.00 -30.46
N HIS A 114 18.93 -1.82 -30.33
CA HIS A 114 17.48 -1.66 -30.20
C HIS A 114 16.74 -2.13 -31.47
N LYS A 115 17.26 -1.80 -32.66
CA LYS A 115 16.67 -2.24 -33.94
C LYS A 115 16.72 -3.77 -34.07
N ALA A 116 17.81 -4.41 -33.67
CA ALA A 116 17.94 -5.86 -33.68
C ALA A 116 16.97 -6.56 -32.71
N LEU A 117 16.76 -5.98 -31.53
CA LEU A 117 15.77 -6.47 -30.57
C LEU A 117 14.33 -6.31 -31.07
N MET A 118 14.04 -5.26 -31.85
CA MET A 118 12.70 -4.99 -32.39
C MET A 118 12.41 -5.70 -33.72
N SER A 119 13.42 -6.22 -34.42
CA SER A 119 13.26 -6.95 -35.68
C SER A 119 13.11 -8.46 -35.51
N GLY A 120 13.18 -8.99 -34.28
CA GLY A 120 13.08 -10.42 -33.98
C GLY A 120 11.64 -10.95 -33.79
N GLY A 121 10.64 -10.29 -34.38
CA GLY A 121 9.24 -10.72 -34.35
C GLY A 121 8.74 -11.02 -35.76
N GLU A 122 9.17 -12.17 -36.30
CA GLU A 122 8.49 -12.91 -37.38
C GLU A 122 8.01 -14.25 -36.84
#